data_AF-A0A8H4WKH3-F1
#
_entry.id   AF-A0A8H4WKH3-F1
#
_cell.length_a   1.000
_cell.length_b   1.000
_cell.length_c   1.000
_cell.angle_alpha   90.00
_cell.angle_beta   90.00
_cell.angle_gamma   90.00
#
_symmetry.space_group_name_H-M   'P 1'
#
loop_
_entity.id
_entity.type
_entity.pdbx_description
1 polymer ?
#
loop_
_entity_poly.entity_id
_entity_poly.type
_entity_poly.pdbx_seq_one_letter_code
_entity_poly.pdbx_strand_id
1 'polypeptide(L)'
;MNQAMDFVDPEQAHVAIRNRPRCRLCGEATELRYGKPWNQNGNEGRPYYICSCIPQKTFSCFGDMRGVLMENPTCFCDHGMQFSRRGIQNPEPGMPWFLRPIFYTCATGGCSFYEPMTDCDGKFVLNRGPISASSLSLRGF
;
A
#
# COMPACT_ATOMS: atom_id res chain seq x y z
N MET A 1 20.60 -9.57 21.76
CA MET A 1 20.70 -9.40 20.30
C MET A 1 19.29 -9.48 19.73
N ASN A 2 18.71 -8.35 19.33
CA ASN A 2 17.50 -8.30 18.51
C ASN A 2 17.63 -7.04 17.66
N GLN A 3 18.30 -7.16 16.52
CA GLN A 3 18.33 -6.12 15.51
C GLN A 3 16.98 -6.17 14.79
N ALA A 4 15.95 -5.63 15.46
CA ALA A 4 14.71 -5.27 14.78
C ALA A 4 15.11 -4.22 13.75
N MET A 5 15.13 -4.61 12.47
CA MET A 5 15.10 -3.64 11.38
C MET A 5 13.70 -3.04 11.40
N ASP A 6 13.48 -2.12 12.32
CA ASP A 6 12.43 -1.12 12.17
C ASP A 6 12.66 -0.53 10.78
N PHE A 7 11.71 -0.64 9.86
CA PHE A 7 11.74 0.21 8.69
C PHE A 7 11.42 1.62 9.22
N VAL A 8 12.46 2.32 9.67
CA VAL A 8 12.44 3.38 10.70
C VAL A 8 11.60 4.60 10.31
N ASP A 9 11.28 4.76 9.03
CA ASP A 9 10.53 5.89 8.52
C ASP A 9 9.48 5.45 7.49
N PRO A 10 8.18 5.64 7.74
CA PRO A 10 7.12 5.33 6.78
C PRO A 10 7.12 6.24 5.54
N GLU A 11 7.75 7.42 5.62
CA GLU A 11 7.82 8.39 4.52
C GLU A 11 9.04 8.17 3.62
N GLN A 12 10.02 7.37 4.05
CA GLN A 12 11.19 7.05 3.24
C GLN A 12 10.81 6.25 1.98
N ALA A 13 11.67 6.35 0.96
CA ALA A 13 11.54 5.57 -0.27
C ALA A 13 11.55 4.04 0.00
N HIS A 14 10.76 3.30 -0.75
CA HIS A 14 10.60 1.87 -0.55
C HIS A 14 11.92 1.12 -0.77
N VAL A 15 12.40 0.43 0.26
CA VAL A 15 13.74 -0.19 0.30
C VAL A 15 13.99 -1.24 -0.81
N ALA A 16 12.92 -1.90 -1.26
CA ALA A 16 12.98 -2.91 -2.33
C ALA A 16 12.79 -2.35 -3.74
N ILE A 17 12.26 -1.13 -3.91
CA ILE A 17 11.99 -0.57 -5.24
C ILE A 17 13.27 0.14 -5.71
N ARG A 18 14.15 -0.61 -6.37
CA ARG A 18 15.41 -0.09 -6.93
C ARG A 18 15.24 0.58 -8.28
N ASN A 19 14.28 0.09 -9.07
CA ASN A 19 13.90 0.63 -10.38
C ASN A 19 12.38 0.83 -10.40
N ARG A 20 11.91 1.75 -11.24
CA ARG A 20 10.47 1.95 -11.42
C ARG A 20 9.82 0.64 -11.86
N PRO A 21 8.72 0.20 -11.23
CA PRO A 21 8.04 -1.03 -11.62
C PRO A 21 7.50 -0.90 -13.04
N ARG A 22 7.44 -2.02 -13.77
CA ARG A 22 6.73 -2.07 -15.05
C ARG A 22 5.24 -2.27 -14.82
N CYS A 23 4.43 -1.76 -15.73
CA CYS A 23 2.98 -1.97 -15.67
C CYS A 23 2.66 -3.46 -15.82
N ARG A 24 1.90 -4.03 -14.87
CA ARG A 24 1.48 -5.44 -14.95
C ARG A 24 0.54 -5.75 -16.11
N LEU A 25 -0.12 -4.73 -16.68
CA LEU A 25 -1.09 -4.91 -17.76
C LEU A 25 -0.47 -4.82 -19.15
N CYS A 26 0.51 -3.94 -19.35
CA CYS A 26 1.10 -3.68 -20.68
C CYS A 26 2.64 -3.79 -20.74
N GLY A 27 3.33 -4.03 -19.61
CA GLY A 27 4.80 -4.13 -19.56
C GLY A 27 5.56 -2.81 -19.67
N GLU A 28 4.88 -1.71 -19.98
CA GLU A 28 5.49 -0.39 -20.14
C GLU A 28 6.03 0.19 -18.83
N ALA A 29 6.98 1.11 -18.95
CA ALA A 29 7.55 1.80 -17.80
C ALA A 29 6.49 2.64 -17.07
N THR A 30 6.51 2.61 -15.72
CA THR A 30 5.68 3.50 -14.93
C THR A 30 6.34 4.86 -14.73
N GLU A 31 5.50 5.86 -14.49
CA GLU A 31 5.90 7.21 -14.08
C GLU A 31 5.80 7.33 -12.55
N LEU A 32 6.77 8.02 -11.96
CA LEU A 32 6.69 8.46 -10.57
C LEU A 32 5.84 9.74 -10.49
N ARG A 33 4.85 9.75 -9.61
CA ARG A 33 4.01 10.91 -9.28
C ARG A 33 3.84 11.04 -7.77
N TYR A 34 3.29 12.16 -7.34
CA TYR A 34 3.06 12.45 -5.93
C TYR A 34 1.60 12.76 -5.66
N GLY A 35 1.08 12.28 -4.54
CA GLY A 35 -0.28 12.55 -4.09
C GLY A 35 -0.50 14.06 -3.92
N LYS A 36 -1.61 14.56 -4.45
CA LYS A 36 -1.95 15.98 -4.38
C LYS A 36 -2.26 16.42 -2.94
N PRO A 37 -2.03 17.69 -2.58
CA PRO A 37 -2.29 18.20 -1.23
C PRO A 37 -3.72 18.00 -0.73
N TRP A 38 -4.70 18.09 -1.62
CA TRP A 38 -6.12 17.92 -1.29
C TRP A 38 -6.60 16.46 -1.39
N ASN A 39 -5.70 15.48 -1.30
CA ASN A 39 -6.09 14.07 -1.34
C ASN A 39 -6.71 13.64 0.00
N GLN A 40 -8.03 13.71 0.07
CA GLN A 40 -8.84 13.36 1.24
C GLN A 40 -8.69 11.89 1.70
N ASN A 41 -8.08 11.03 0.89
CA ASN A 41 -7.77 9.65 1.27
C ASN A 41 -6.48 9.53 2.09
N GLY A 42 -5.96 10.65 2.62
CA GLY A 42 -4.75 10.70 3.45
C GLY A 42 -3.49 10.18 2.75
N ASN A 43 -3.44 10.34 1.42
CA ASN A 43 -2.31 9.97 0.57
C ASN A 43 -1.61 11.20 -0.02
N GLU A 44 -1.85 12.39 0.54
CA GLU A 44 -1.11 13.60 0.22
C GLU A 44 0.40 13.39 0.31
N GLY A 45 1.15 13.95 -0.64
CA GLY A 45 2.61 13.92 -0.67
C GLY A 45 3.23 12.55 -0.99
N ARG A 46 2.47 11.47 -0.91
CA ARG A 46 3.01 10.10 -1.10
C ARG A 46 3.50 9.88 -2.53
N PRO A 47 4.72 9.35 -2.73
CA PRO A 47 5.17 8.91 -4.03
C PRO A 47 4.36 7.69 -4.48
N TYR A 48 3.97 7.64 -5.75
CA TYR A 48 3.33 6.47 -6.35
C TYR A 48 3.72 6.29 -7.81
N TYR A 49 3.71 5.04 -8.25
CA TYR A 49 3.98 4.65 -9.62
C TYR A 49 2.69 4.41 -10.39
N ILE A 50 2.57 4.99 -11.58
CA ILE A 50 1.39 4.89 -12.43
C ILE A 50 1.79 4.63 -13.88
N CYS A 51 1.03 3.78 -14.57
CA CYS A 51 1.15 3.60 -16.01
C CYS A 51 0.20 4.58 -16.72
N SER A 52 0.74 5.40 -17.62
CA SER A 52 -0.02 6.32 -18.47
C SER A 52 -0.29 5.78 -19.88
N CYS A 53 0.28 4.62 -20.25
CA CYS A 53 0.18 4.06 -21.60
C CYS A 53 -1.25 3.57 -21.94
N ILE A 54 -2.03 3.17 -20.93
CA ILE A 54 -3.40 2.70 -21.13
C ILE A 54 -4.43 3.78 -20.79
N PRO A 55 -5.58 3.86 -21.50
CA PRO A 55 -6.51 5.00 -21.40
C PRO A 55 -6.97 5.32 -19.97
N GLN A 56 -7.23 4.28 -19.17
CA GLN A 56 -7.71 4.43 -17.79
C GLN A 56 -6.65 4.92 -16.80
N LYS A 57 -5.36 4.92 -17.17
CA LYS A 57 -4.18 5.03 -16.29
C LYS A 57 -4.23 4.05 -15.13
N THR A 58 -3.20 3.25 -14.94
CA THR A 58 -3.25 2.20 -13.91
C THR A 58 -2.20 2.45 -12.84
N PHE A 59 -2.69 2.63 -11.61
CA PHE A 59 -1.87 2.62 -10.42
C PHE A 59 -1.11 1.29 -10.30
N SER A 60 0.20 1.35 -10.04
CA SER A 60 1.04 0.18 -9.84
C SER A 60 1.25 -0.09 -8.35
N CYS A 61 1.89 0.84 -7.64
CA CYS A 61 2.16 0.77 -6.21
C CYS A 61 2.57 2.14 -5.65
N PHE A 62 2.60 2.28 -4.33
CA PHE A 62 3.25 3.42 -3.66
C PHE A 62 4.76 3.21 -3.60
N GLY A 63 5.51 4.31 -3.65
CA GLY A 63 6.98 4.33 -3.63
C GLY A 63 7.61 4.56 -2.26
N ASP A 64 6.83 4.62 -1.18
CA ASP A 64 7.29 4.84 0.19
C ASP A 64 7.20 3.57 1.05
N MET A 65 7.60 3.61 2.33
CA MET A 65 7.48 2.46 3.26
C MET A 65 6.18 2.41 4.06
N ARG A 66 5.28 3.40 3.94
CA ARG A 66 4.06 3.50 4.75
C ARG A 66 3.13 2.29 4.57
N GLY A 67 2.89 1.55 5.65
CA GLY A 67 2.07 0.34 5.66
C GLY A 67 2.82 -0.92 5.23
N VAL A 68 4.13 -0.86 4.97
CA VAL A 68 4.97 -2.04 4.74
C VAL A 68 5.51 -2.50 6.08
N LEU A 69 4.97 -3.61 6.59
CA LEU A 69 5.29 -4.16 7.91
C LEU A 69 5.72 -5.62 7.73
N MET A 70 6.59 -6.10 8.62
CA MET A 70 7.07 -7.49 8.58
C MET A 70 5.98 -8.49 8.92
N GLU A 71 4.98 -8.06 9.68
CA GLU A 71 3.85 -8.88 10.11
C GLU A 71 2.78 -9.02 9.01
N ASN A 72 2.90 -8.25 7.92
CA ASN A 72 1.97 -8.39 6.79
C ASN A 72 2.17 -9.75 6.09
N PRO A 73 1.11 -10.33 5.49
CA PRO A 73 1.24 -11.53 4.67
C PRO A 73 2.19 -11.31 3.48
N THR A 74 2.93 -12.34 3.08
CA THR A 74 3.84 -12.28 1.94
C THR A 74 3.09 -12.22 0.62
N CYS A 75 3.54 -11.39 -0.32
CA CYS A 75 2.98 -11.36 -1.67
C CYS A 75 3.62 -12.42 -2.60
N PHE A 76 3.04 -12.59 -3.81
CA PHE A 76 3.46 -13.60 -4.80
C PHE A 76 4.65 -13.18 -5.68
N CYS A 77 5.60 -12.39 -5.18
CA CYS A 77 6.77 -12.01 -5.98
C CYS A 77 7.84 -13.11 -5.95
N ASP A 78 8.17 -13.67 -7.11
CA ASP A 78 9.01 -14.89 -7.20
C ASP A 78 10.53 -14.64 -7.14
N HIS A 79 11.00 -13.38 -7.21
CA HIS A 79 12.44 -13.08 -7.37
C HIS A 79 12.91 -11.85 -6.56
N GLY A 80 12.28 -11.56 -5.43
CA GLY A 80 12.65 -10.44 -4.58
C GLY A 80 12.11 -10.56 -3.16
N MET A 81 12.27 -9.50 -2.38
CA MET A 81 11.65 -9.43 -1.06
C MET A 81 10.12 -9.33 -1.20
N GLN A 82 9.39 -10.30 -0.64
CA GLN A 82 7.94 -10.44 -0.74
C GLN A 82 7.21 -9.50 0.23
N PHE A 83 7.34 -8.20 -0.01
CA PHE A 83 6.66 -7.19 0.80
C PHE A 83 5.22 -7.00 0.31
N SER A 84 4.28 -7.11 1.24
CA SER A 84 2.95 -6.53 1.04
C SER A 84 2.80 -5.25 1.86
N ARG A 85 1.82 -4.45 1.46
CA ARG A 85 1.48 -3.15 2.05
C ARG A 85 0.06 -3.20 2.54
N ARG A 86 -0.11 -2.85 3.82
CA ARG A 86 -1.39 -2.54 4.43
C ARG A 86 -1.90 -1.19 3.91
N GLY A 87 -3.13 -1.17 3.43
CA GLY A 87 -3.84 -0.01 2.90
C GLY A 87 -5.23 0.14 3.51
N ILE A 88 -5.83 1.32 3.36
CA ILE A 88 -7.20 1.60 3.82
C ILE A 88 -8.07 1.85 2.59
N GLN A 89 -9.07 0.99 2.38
CA GLN A 89 -9.98 1.05 1.26
C GLN A 89 -10.92 2.24 1.38
N ASN A 90 -11.44 2.74 0.26
CA ASN A 90 -12.59 3.64 0.32
C ASN A 90 -13.77 2.96 1.01
N PRO A 91 -14.64 3.72 1.70
CA PRO A 91 -15.86 3.14 2.26
C PRO A 91 -16.65 2.44 1.15
N GLU A 92 -17.18 1.26 1.43
CA GLU A 92 -18.08 0.58 0.51
C GLU A 92 -19.46 1.29 0.48
N PRO A 93 -20.24 1.14 -0.61
CA PRO A 93 -21.60 1.66 -0.66
C PRO A 93 -22.42 1.19 0.55
N GLY A 94 -23.02 2.13 1.29
CA GLY A 94 -23.80 1.85 2.50
C GLY A 94 -22.99 1.81 3.81
N MET A 95 -21.66 1.91 3.75
CA MET A 95 -20.80 1.99 4.92
C MET A 95 -20.58 3.45 5.36
N PRO A 96 -20.62 3.76 6.66
CA PRO A 96 -20.26 5.10 7.14
C PRO A 96 -18.84 5.49 6.70
N TRP A 97 -18.64 6.75 6.29
CA TRP A 97 -17.37 7.20 5.69
C TRP A 97 -16.14 7.00 6.60
N PHE A 98 -16.35 7.00 7.92
CA PHE A 98 -15.32 6.83 8.94
C PHE A 98 -14.97 5.35 9.21
N LEU A 99 -15.71 4.40 8.61
CA LEU A 99 -15.43 2.97 8.68
C LEU A 99 -14.90 2.52 7.33
N ARG A 100 -13.63 2.11 7.31
CA ARG A 100 -12.94 1.76 6.06
C ARG A 100 -12.21 0.42 6.20
N PRO A 101 -12.49 -0.59 5.35
CA PRO A 101 -11.81 -1.86 5.39
C PRO A 101 -10.30 -1.70 5.20
N ILE A 102 -9.54 -2.52 5.93
CA ILE A 102 -8.10 -2.63 5.75
C ILE A 102 -7.81 -3.81 4.81
N PHE A 103 -6.83 -3.64 3.94
CA PHE A 103 -6.41 -4.66 2.98
C PHE A 103 -4.90 -4.69 2.82
N TYR A 104 -4.37 -5.76 2.24
CA TYR A 104 -2.98 -5.91 1.86
C TYR A 104 -2.86 -5.96 0.34
N THR A 105 -1.86 -5.30 -0.24
CA THR A 105 -1.47 -5.43 -1.66
C THR A 105 0.03 -5.63 -1.82
N CYS A 106 0.48 -6.09 -2.98
CA CYS A 106 1.92 -6.12 -3.28
C CYS A 106 2.54 -4.72 -3.11
N ALA A 107 3.54 -4.58 -2.23
CA ALA A 107 4.14 -3.28 -1.93
C ALA A 107 5.00 -2.73 -3.07
N THR A 108 5.53 -3.62 -3.91
CA THR A 108 6.43 -3.29 -5.03
C THR A 108 5.72 -3.20 -6.37
N GLY A 109 4.44 -3.57 -6.45
CA GLY A 109 3.67 -3.59 -7.70
C GLY A 109 4.07 -4.73 -8.66
N GLY A 110 4.89 -5.70 -8.20
CA GLY A 110 5.41 -6.79 -9.01
C GLY A 110 4.42 -7.93 -9.28
N CYS A 111 3.41 -8.13 -8.41
CA CYS A 111 2.38 -9.16 -8.58
C CYS A 111 0.96 -8.62 -8.30
N SER A 112 -0.05 -9.47 -8.48
CA SER A 112 -1.47 -9.16 -8.26
C SER A 112 -1.97 -9.46 -6.85
N PHE A 113 -1.08 -9.69 -5.87
CA PHE A 113 -1.46 -9.97 -4.50
C PHE A 113 -2.42 -8.91 -3.94
N TYR A 114 -3.55 -9.40 -3.41
CA TYR A 114 -4.58 -8.64 -2.73
C TYR A 114 -5.26 -9.55 -1.70
N GLU A 115 -5.35 -9.11 -0.45
CA GLU A 115 -6.08 -9.81 0.61
C GLU A 115 -6.76 -8.81 1.56
N PRO A 116 -8.04 -9.00 1.93
CA PRO A 116 -8.64 -8.23 3.00
C PRO A 116 -8.00 -8.59 4.35
N MET A 117 -7.87 -7.62 5.25
CA MET A 117 -7.49 -7.90 6.63
C MET A 117 -8.73 -8.35 7.42
N THR A 118 -8.69 -9.55 7.98
CA THR A 118 -9.78 -10.10 8.79
C THR A 118 -9.36 -10.42 10.22
N ASP A 119 -10.29 -10.36 11.16
CA ASP A 119 -10.12 -10.87 12.52
C ASP A 119 -10.25 -12.41 12.58
N CYS A 120 -10.20 -12.99 13.78
CA CYS A 120 -10.31 -14.42 14.00
C CYS A 120 -11.67 -15.03 13.60
N ASP A 121 -12.71 -14.21 13.50
CA ASP A 121 -14.04 -14.63 13.05
C ASP A 121 -14.20 -14.50 11.53
N GLY A 122 -13.16 -14.05 10.82
CA GLY A 122 -13.21 -13.76 9.39
C GLY A 122 -13.90 -12.44 9.04
N LYS A 123 -14.15 -11.55 10.02
CA LYS A 123 -14.77 -10.25 9.77
C LYS A 123 -13.70 -9.24 9.36
N PHE A 124 -14.05 -8.31 8.47
CA PHE A 124 -13.12 -7.27 8.05
C PHE A 124 -12.69 -6.39 9.23
N VAL A 125 -11.38 -6.21 9.35
CA VAL A 125 -10.80 -5.21 10.25
C VAL A 125 -11.02 -3.84 9.63
N LEU A 126 -11.58 -2.93 10.43
CA LEU A 126 -11.97 -1.60 9.99
C LEU A 126 -11.08 -0.54 10.65
N ASN A 127 -10.53 0.36 9.84
CA ASN A 127 -10.00 1.61 10.36
C ASN A 127 -11.17 2.51 10.79
N ARG A 128 -11.19 2.90 12.08
CA ARG A 128 -12.26 3.73 12.71
C ARG A 128 -11.85 5.18 12.99
N GLY A 129 -10.72 5.63 12.43
CA GLY A 129 -10.16 6.96 12.70
C GLY A 129 -9.82 7.75 11.42
N PRO A 130 -9.33 8.99 11.57
CA PRO A 130 -8.87 9.77 10.43
C PRO A 130 -7.75 9.04 9.68
N ILE A 131 -7.65 9.29 8.37
CA ILE A 131 -6.58 8.72 7.55
C ILE A 131 -5.37 9.64 7.66
N SER A 132 -4.39 9.26 8.48
CA SER A 132 -3.12 9.97 8.62
C SER A 132 -1.95 9.09 8.19
N ALA A 133 -0.78 9.71 7.99
CA ALA A 133 0.50 9.02 7.82
C ALA A 133 0.68 7.90 8.86
N SER A 134 0.31 8.16 10.11
CA SER A 134 0.45 7.22 11.23
C SER A 134 -0.59 6.10 11.27
N SER A 135 -1.79 6.23 10.67
CA SER A 135 -2.84 5.20 10.73
C SER A 135 -2.42 3.85 10.13
N LEU A 136 -1.38 3.85 9.26
CA LEU A 136 -0.85 2.65 8.64
C LEU A 136 0.54 2.25 9.16
N SER A 137 1.14 3.06 10.03
CA SER A 137 2.53 2.91 10.48
C SER A 137 2.67 2.29 11.87
N LEU A 138 1.56 2.15 12.62
CA LEU A 138 1.56 1.58 13.97
C LEU A 138 1.30 0.06 13.95
N ARG A 139 2.04 -0.66 14.81
CA ARG A 139 1.68 -2.03 15.24
C ARG A 139 0.42 -1.97 16.10
N GLY A 140 -0.41 -3.01 16.03
CA GLY A 140 -1.61 -3.14 16.87
C GLY A 140 -2.88 -2.66 16.19
N PHE A 141 -3.49 -3.57 15.43
CA PHE A 141 -4.95 -3.70 15.40
C PHE A 141 -5.28 -5.01 16.11
#